data_AF-A0A2Z6ILN0-F1
#
_entry.id   AF-A0A2Z6ILN0-F1
#
_cell.length_a   1.000
_cell.length_b   1.000
_cell.length_c   1.000
_cell.angle_alpha   90.00
_cell.angle_beta   90.00
_cell.angle_gamma   90.00
#
_symmetry.space_group_name_H-M   'P 1'
#
loop_
_entity.id
_entity.type
_entity.pdbx_description
1 polymer ?
#
loop_
_entity_poly.entity_id
_entity_poly.type
_entity_poly.pdbx_seq_one_letter_code
_entity_poly.pdbx_strand_id
1 'polypeptide(L)'
;MNTFVDTHRDVFGVEPICRVLQIAPSGYRLHATRQRNPALRCARAQRDDVLIPKIERVWQANLQVYGADKVWRQMKREGTEVARCTVERLMNRLGLRGAVRGKSVRTTVPDSKQPCPLDRVNRQFKADRPNQLWVSDFTYVSTWQGWLYVAFVIDVFARRIVGWR
;
A
#
# COMPACT_ATOMS: atom_id res chain seq x y z
N MET A 1 10.82 12.21 -12.86
CA MET A 1 11.03 13.53 -13.49
C MET A 1 12.42 14.08 -13.18
N ASN A 2 12.75 14.37 -11.91
CA ASN A 2 14.09 14.85 -11.55
C ASN A 2 15.21 13.85 -11.89
N THR A 3 14.97 12.54 -11.71
CA THR A 3 15.90 11.48 -12.10
C THR A 3 16.29 11.51 -13.58
N PHE A 4 15.35 11.88 -14.46
CA PHE A 4 15.62 11.99 -15.90
C PHE A 4 16.54 13.16 -16.21
N VAL A 5 16.31 14.31 -15.55
CA VAL A 5 17.19 15.48 -15.65
C VAL A 5 18.57 15.13 -15.12
N ASP A 6 18.67 14.45 -13.97
CA ASP A 6 19.95 14.07 -13.37
C ASP A 6 20.77 13.14 -14.27
N THR A 7 20.14 12.19 -14.96
CA THR A 7 20.83 11.25 -15.88
C THR A 7 21.30 11.92 -17.17
N HIS A 8 20.59 12.92 -17.68
CA HIS A 8 20.81 13.46 -19.03
C HIS A 8 21.36 14.88 -19.06
N ARG A 9 21.55 15.53 -17.90
CA ARG A 9 22.03 16.91 -17.79
C ARG A 9 23.41 17.14 -18.41
N ASP A 10 24.27 16.12 -18.42
CA ASP A 10 25.64 16.24 -18.93
C ASP A 10 25.67 16.23 -20.48
N VAL A 11 24.64 15.66 -21.11
CA VAL A 11 24.51 15.56 -22.57
C VAL A 11 23.71 16.74 -23.15
N PHE A 12 22.59 17.11 -22.53
CA PHE A 12 21.66 18.08 -23.11
C PHE A 12 21.57 19.40 -22.33
N GLY A 13 22.23 19.51 -21.18
CA GLY A 13 22.05 20.63 -20.25
C GLY A 13 20.71 20.56 -19.49
N VAL A 14 20.63 21.29 -18.38
CA VAL A 14 19.45 21.25 -17.49
C VAL A 14 18.28 22.03 -18.10
N GLU A 15 18.53 23.24 -18.63
CA GLU A 15 17.48 24.12 -19.16
C GLU A 15 16.71 23.53 -20.35
N PRO A 16 17.35 22.89 -21.35
CA PRO A 16 16.62 22.28 -22.48
C PRO A 16 15.70 21.14 -22.03
N ILE A 17 16.17 20.28 -21.11
CA ILE A 17 15.36 19.18 -20.56
C ILE A 17 14.18 19.75 -19.76
N CYS A 18 14.42 20.73 -18.88
CA CYS A 18 13.38 21.38 -18.09
C CYS A 18 12.31 22.04 -18.97
N ARG A 19 12.70 22.63 -20.12
CA ARG A 19 11.77 23.21 -21.09
C ARG A 19 10.85 22.17 -21.71
N VAL A 20 11.39 21.03 -22.15
CA VAL A 20 10.58 19.94 -22.75
C VAL A 20 9.63 19.33 -21.70
N LEU A 21 10.11 19.14 -20.48
CA LEU A 21 9.33 18.60 -19.38
C LEU A 21 8.36 19.61 -18.74
N GLN A 22 8.37 20.87 -19.19
CA GLN A 22 7.54 21.96 -18.63
C GLN A 22 7.77 22.17 -17.12
N ILE A 23 9.03 22.11 -16.68
CA ILE A 23 9.45 22.36 -15.29
C ILE A 23 10.29 23.64 -15.25
N ALA A 24 10.10 24.47 -14.23
CA ALA A 24 10.98 25.62 -14.01
C ALA A 24 12.41 25.16 -13.63
N PRO A 25 13.48 25.61 -14.34
CA PRO A 25 14.86 25.26 -14.00
C PRO A 25 15.27 25.64 -12.57
N SER A 26 14.73 26.75 -12.05
CA SER A 26 14.91 27.19 -10.67
C SER A 26 14.35 26.17 -9.66
N GLY A 27 13.21 25.55 -9.97
CA GLY A 27 12.61 24.50 -9.14
C GLY A 27 13.47 23.24 -9.07
N TYR A 28 14.02 22.81 -10.21
CA TYR A 28 14.99 21.70 -10.24
C TYR A 28 16.25 22.03 -9.44
N ARG A 29 16.85 23.21 -9.66
CA ARG A 29 18.04 23.65 -8.92
C ARG A 29 17.79 23.74 -7.42
N LEU A 30 16.65 24.28 -6.99
CA LEU A 30 16.26 24.33 -5.58
C LEU A 30 16.14 22.92 -4.99
N HIS A 31 15.52 21.98 -5.72
CA HIS A 31 15.44 20.58 -5.32
C HIS A 31 16.84 19.95 -5.21
N ALA A 32 17.71 20.12 -6.21
CA ALA A 32 19.08 19.61 -6.20
C ALA A 32 19.91 20.21 -5.04
N THR A 33 19.72 21.48 -4.73
CA THR A 33 20.36 22.15 -3.58
C THR A 33 19.85 21.60 -2.25
N ARG A 34 18.53 21.36 -2.10
CA ARG A 34 17.95 20.68 -0.92
C ARG A 34 18.39 19.23 -0.78
N GLN A 35 18.72 18.55 -1.87
CA GLN A 35 19.30 17.22 -1.81
C GLN A 35 20.73 17.25 -1.29
N ARG A 36 21.56 18.16 -1.81
CA ARG A 36 22.96 18.36 -1.39
C ARG A 36 23.12 18.90 0.03
N ASN A 37 22.21 19.77 0.45
CA ASN A 37 22.19 20.33 1.79
C ASN A 37 20.87 19.96 2.50
N PRO A 38 20.86 18.85 3.28
CA PRO A 38 19.68 18.39 4.01
C PRO A 38 19.07 19.43 4.96
N ALA A 39 19.87 20.39 5.47
CA ALA A 39 19.38 21.45 6.35
C ALA A 39 18.39 22.41 5.67
N LEU A 40 18.36 22.45 4.34
CA LEU A 40 17.41 23.27 3.56
C LEU A 40 16.09 22.56 3.28
N ARG A 41 15.95 21.28 3.68
CA ARG A 41 14.70 20.53 3.56
C ARG A 41 13.72 20.99 4.63
N CYS A 42 12.42 20.72 4.42
CA CYS A 42 11.42 21.05 5.43
C CYS A 42 11.66 20.27 6.74
N ALA A 43 11.24 20.84 7.86
CA ALA A 43 11.43 20.25 9.19
C ALA A 43 10.90 18.80 9.29
N ARG A 44 9.81 18.48 8.58
CA ARG A 44 9.27 17.13 8.49
C ARG A 44 10.27 16.14 7.87
N ALA A 45 10.90 16.51 6.76
CA ALA A 45 11.86 15.63 6.09
C ALA A 45 13.12 15.42 6.95
N GLN A 46 13.60 16.48 7.61
CA GLN A 46 14.71 16.37 8.56
C GLN A 46 14.37 15.44 9.73
N ARG A 47 13.15 15.55 10.29
CA ARG A 47 12.68 14.65 11.34
C ARG A 47 12.56 13.20 10.86
N ASP A 48 12.08 12.99 9.64
CA ASP A 48 12.03 11.66 9.03
C ASP A 48 13.43 11.04 8.90
N ASP A 49 14.42 11.81 8.46
CA ASP A 49 15.81 11.36 8.30
C ASP A 49 16.43 10.91 9.64
N VAL A 50 16.02 11.52 10.77
CA VAL A 50 16.41 11.09 12.13
C VAL A 50 15.66 9.84 12.59
N LEU A 51 14.41 9.64 12.16
CA LEU A 51 13.57 8.51 12.59
C LEU A 51 13.85 7.22 11.82
N ILE A 52 14.20 7.31 10.53
CA ILE A 52 14.54 6.17 9.67
C ILE A 52 15.56 5.21 10.32
N PRO A 53 16.75 5.66 10.75
CA PRO A 53 17.76 4.75 11.31
C PRO A 53 17.29 4.10 12.62
N LYS A 54 16.44 4.78 13.41
CA LYS A 54 15.84 4.19 14.61
C LYS A 54 14.84 3.08 14.27
N ILE A 55 14.00 3.31 13.26
CA ILE A 55 13.04 2.33 12.75
C ILE A 55 13.78 1.09 12.23
N GLU A 56 14.82 1.30 11.40
CA GLU A 56 15.64 0.22 10.85
C GLU A 56 16.35 -0.57 11.94
N ARG A 57 16.97 0.10 12.92
CA ARG A 57 17.61 -0.56 14.06
C ARG A 57 16.63 -1.45 14.82
N VAL A 58 15.43 -0.94 15.17
CA VAL A 58 14.41 -1.72 15.86
C VAL A 58 13.97 -2.91 15.01
N TRP A 59 13.74 -2.71 13.72
CA TRP A 59 13.30 -3.77 12.81
C TRP A 59 14.35 -4.88 12.67
N GLN A 60 15.62 -4.52 12.46
CA GLN A 60 16.74 -5.48 12.34
C GLN A 60 16.99 -6.22 13.66
N ALA A 61 16.98 -5.52 14.80
CA ALA A 61 17.18 -6.12 16.11
C ALA A 61 16.08 -7.15 16.46
N ASN A 62 14.90 -7.05 15.84
CA ASN A 62 13.78 -7.97 16.03
C ASN A 62 13.64 -8.97 14.88
N LEU A 63 14.75 -9.34 14.23
CA LEU A 63 14.81 -10.34 13.16
C LEU A 63 13.83 -10.06 12.02
N GLN A 64 13.53 -8.79 11.76
CA GLN A 64 12.61 -8.36 10.69
C GLN A 64 11.15 -8.84 10.91
N VAL A 65 10.83 -9.37 12.08
CA VAL A 65 9.49 -9.90 12.42
C VAL A 65 8.51 -8.76 12.71
N TYR A 66 8.99 -7.64 13.23
CA TYR A 66 8.11 -6.56 13.70
C TYR A 66 7.51 -5.77 12.53
N GLY A 67 6.18 -5.71 12.47
CA GLY A 67 5.47 -4.77 11.61
C GLY A 67 5.37 -3.38 12.26
N ALA A 68 4.77 -2.43 11.54
CA ALA A 68 4.72 -1.03 11.95
C ALA A 68 4.18 -0.79 13.36
N ASP A 69 3.12 -1.49 13.78
CA ASP A 69 2.58 -1.39 15.13
C ASP A 69 3.58 -1.81 16.21
N LYS A 70 4.32 -2.90 15.97
CA LYS A 70 5.29 -3.43 16.95
C LYS A 70 6.54 -2.56 17.00
N VAL A 71 7.02 -2.08 15.85
CA VAL A 71 8.12 -1.12 15.77
C VAL A 71 7.75 0.17 16.51
N TRP A 72 6.55 0.72 16.25
CA TRP A 72 6.05 1.92 16.94
C TRP A 72 6.00 1.74 18.46
N ARG A 73 5.44 0.62 18.96
CA ARG A 73 5.41 0.32 20.39
C ARG A 73 6.82 0.21 20.99
N GLN A 74 7.75 -0.42 20.28
CA GLN A 74 9.13 -0.55 20.74
C GLN A 74 9.84 0.81 20.79
N MET A 75 9.68 1.65 19.76
CA MET A 75 10.22 3.02 19.76
C MET A 75 9.65 3.86 20.92
N LYS A 76 8.36 3.68 21.24
CA LYS A 76 7.73 4.35 22.38
C LYS A 76 8.33 3.90 23.72
N ARG A 77 8.64 2.60 23.88
CA ARG A 77 9.30 2.06 25.07
C ARG A 77 10.72 2.59 25.25
N GLU A 78 11.40 2.88 24.14
CA GLU A 78 12.73 3.49 24.11
C GLU A 78 12.69 5.03 24.24
N GLY A 79 11.52 5.61 24.54
CA GLY A 79 11.36 7.05 24.77
C GLY A 79 11.31 7.91 23.50
N THR A 80 11.20 7.32 22.31
CA THR A 80 11.05 8.10 21.06
C THR A 80 9.58 8.38 20.79
N GLU A 81 9.16 9.64 20.94
CA GLU A 81 7.80 10.08 20.59
C GLU A 81 7.62 10.23 19.08
N VAL A 82 6.84 9.30 18.52
CA VAL A 82 6.46 9.30 17.11
C VAL A 82 5.03 8.78 16.95
N ALA A 83 4.27 9.39 16.05
CA ALA A 83 2.94 8.92 15.68
C ALA A 83 3.02 7.59 14.91
N ARG A 84 2.07 6.68 15.16
CA ARG A 84 2.01 5.38 14.47
C ARG A 84 2.00 5.53 12.94
N CYS A 85 1.17 6.43 12.41
CA CYS A 85 1.07 6.66 10.95
C CYS A 85 2.38 7.14 10.32
N THR A 86 3.26 7.80 11.10
CA THR A 86 4.60 8.18 10.65
C THR A 86 5.49 6.96 10.51
N VAL A 87 5.46 6.03 11.47
CA VAL A 87 6.21 4.76 11.40
C VAL A 87 5.72 3.92 10.22
N GLU A 88 4.41 3.74 10.06
CA GLU A 88 3.80 3.03 8.94
C GLU A 88 4.24 3.61 7.58
N ARG A 89 4.13 4.94 7.42
CA ARG A 89 4.55 5.63 6.20
C ARG A 89 6.04 5.45 5.91
N LEU A 90 6.90 5.57 6.93
CA LEU A 90 8.34 5.44 6.75
C LEU A 90 8.76 4.01 6.45
N MET A 91 8.19 3.01 7.14
CA MET A 91 8.40 1.60 6.82
C MET A 91 7.95 1.27 5.40
N ASN A 92 6.78 1.74 4.97
CA ASN A 92 6.31 1.56 3.59
C ASN A 92 7.27 2.20 2.57
N ARG A 93 7.76 3.41 2.84
CA ARG A 93 8.73 4.11 1.98
C ARG A 93 10.06 3.36 1.85
N LEU A 94 10.50 2.70 2.91
CA LEU A 94 11.74 1.91 2.96
C LEU A 94 11.55 0.45 2.50
N GLY A 95 10.31 0.03 2.19
CA GLY A 95 10.01 -1.37 1.87
C GLY A 95 10.07 -2.32 3.07
N LEU A 96 10.15 -1.81 4.30
CA LEU A 96 10.20 -2.62 5.51
C LEU A 96 8.84 -3.19 5.84
N ARG A 97 8.78 -4.50 6.07
CA ARG A 97 7.56 -5.21 6.44
C ARG A 97 7.84 -6.17 7.59
N GLY A 98 6.85 -6.33 8.47
CA GLY A 98 6.91 -7.36 9.50
C GLY A 98 6.51 -8.71 8.94
N ALA A 99 6.93 -9.78 9.62
CA ALA A 99 6.46 -11.12 9.31
C ALA A 99 4.96 -11.24 9.63
N VAL A 100 4.18 -11.70 8.64
CA VAL A 100 2.77 -12.05 8.81
C VAL A 100 2.69 -13.56 8.98
N ARG A 101 2.07 -14.02 10.07
CA ARG A 101 1.82 -15.45 10.28
C ARG A 101 0.64 -15.87 9.42
N GLY A 102 0.86 -16.87 8.57
CA GLY A 102 -0.15 -17.43 7.68
C GLY A 102 0.39 -17.60 6.27
N LYS A 103 0.08 -18.73 5.63
CA LYS A 103 0.24 -18.84 4.18
C LYS A 103 -0.82 -17.94 3.54
N SER A 104 -0.48 -17.27 2.45
CA SER A 104 -1.53 -16.81 1.53
C SER A 104 -2.28 -18.07 1.07
N VAL A 105 -3.45 -18.31 1.65
CA VAL A 105 -4.28 -19.46 1.30
C VAL A 105 -4.92 -19.12 -0.03
N ARG A 106 -4.27 -19.54 -1.11
CA ARG A 106 -4.89 -19.53 -2.44
C ARG A 106 -5.86 -20.72 -2.48
N THR A 107 -7.13 -20.47 -2.18
CA THR A 107 -8.18 -21.49 -2.21
C THR A 107 -8.42 -22.04 -3.61
N THR A 108 -8.14 -21.24 -4.65
CA THR A 108 -8.41 -21.60 -6.05
C THR A 108 -7.18 -21.39 -6.93
N VAL A 109 -6.69 -22.46 -7.55
CA VAL A 109 -5.75 -22.40 -8.67
C VAL A 109 -6.59 -22.39 -9.96
N PRO A 110 -6.57 -21.32 -10.76
CA PRO A 110 -7.34 -21.25 -11.99
C PRO A 110 -6.80 -22.26 -13.01
N ASP A 111 -7.68 -23.05 -13.60
CA ASP A 111 -7.37 -23.92 -14.73
C ASP A 111 -7.41 -23.10 -16.02
N SER A 112 -6.25 -22.89 -16.65
CA SER A 112 -6.13 -22.12 -17.89
C SER A 112 -6.73 -22.83 -19.11
N LYS A 113 -7.07 -24.12 -19.01
CA LYS A 113 -7.72 -24.89 -20.08
C LYS A 113 -9.23 -24.75 -20.07
N GLN A 114 -9.82 -24.32 -18.95
CA GLN A 114 -11.25 -24.07 -18.84
C GLN A 114 -11.57 -22.66 -19.37
N PRO A 115 -12.54 -22.50 -20.28
CA PRO A 115 -12.98 -21.18 -20.69
C PRO A 115 -13.49 -20.43 -19.46
N CYS A 116 -12.98 -19.22 -19.24
CA CYS A 116 -13.45 -18.37 -18.15
C CYS A 116 -14.95 -18.09 -18.36
N PRO A 117 -15.81 -18.29 -17.34
CA PRO A 117 -17.21 -17.95 -17.45
C PRO A 117 -17.37 -16.51 -17.90
N LEU A 118 -18.32 -16.27 -18.82
CA LEU A 118 -18.59 -14.93 -19.34
C LEU A 118 -18.94 -14.00 -18.18
N ASP A 119 -18.13 -12.95 -17.99
CA ASP A 119 -18.38 -11.91 -17.02
C ASP A 119 -19.51 -11.01 -17.52
N ARG A 120 -20.74 -11.33 -17.12
CA ARG A 120 -21.94 -10.59 -17.53
C ARG A 120 -21.98 -9.14 -17.02
N VAL A 121 -21.12 -8.78 -16.07
CA VAL A 121 -21.07 -7.44 -15.47
C VAL A 121 -19.77 -6.71 -15.75
N ASN A 122 -18.84 -7.29 -16.52
CA ASN A 122 -17.55 -6.68 -16.85
C ASN A 122 -16.81 -6.13 -15.61
N ARG A 123 -16.80 -6.87 -14.50
CA ARG A 123 -16.27 -6.47 -13.18
C ARG A 123 -16.86 -5.18 -12.59
N GLN A 124 -18.01 -4.73 -13.08
CA GLN A 124 -18.73 -3.57 -12.54
C GLN A 124 -19.69 -4.01 -11.44
N PHE A 125 -19.18 -4.11 -10.21
CA PHE A 125 -19.99 -4.42 -9.02
C PHE A 125 -20.63 -3.17 -8.42
N LYS A 126 -21.31 -2.39 -9.27
CA LYS A 126 -22.07 -1.20 -8.87
C LYS A 126 -23.44 -1.25 -9.56
N ALA A 127 -24.48 -0.86 -8.83
CA ALA A 127 -25.84 -0.71 -9.32
C ALA A 127 -26.38 0.67 -8.92
N ASP A 128 -27.34 1.18 -9.67
CA ASP A 128 -27.95 2.50 -9.45
C ASP A 128 -29.27 2.42 -8.68
N ARG A 129 -29.88 1.23 -8.60
CA ARG A 129 -31.11 0.96 -7.86
C ARG A 129 -31.16 -0.46 -7.27
N PRO A 130 -32.01 -0.71 -6.25
CA PRO A 130 -32.23 -2.06 -5.73
C PRO A 130 -32.72 -3.04 -6.81
N ASN A 131 -32.41 -4.32 -6.64
CA ASN A 131 -32.79 -5.45 -7.51
C ASN A 131 -32.27 -5.37 -8.97
N GLN A 132 -31.27 -4.52 -9.23
CA GLN A 132 -30.64 -4.42 -10.56
C GLN A 132 -29.50 -5.41 -10.74
N LEU A 133 -28.76 -5.73 -9.67
CA LEU A 133 -27.66 -6.67 -9.68
C LEU A 133 -27.59 -7.41 -8.35
N TRP A 134 -27.61 -8.74 -8.43
CA TRP A 134 -27.37 -9.62 -7.30
C TRP A 134 -26.07 -10.38 -7.50
N VAL A 135 -25.31 -10.53 -6.43
CA VAL A 135 -24.10 -11.34 -6.39
C VAL A 135 -24.30 -12.46 -5.39
N SER A 136 -23.86 -13.67 -5.75
CA SER A 136 -23.86 -14.82 -4.85
C SER A 136 -22.47 -15.02 -4.27
N ASP A 137 -22.40 -15.27 -2.97
CA ASP A 137 -21.18 -15.71 -2.31
C ASP A 137 -21.49 -16.97 -1.50
N PHE A 138 -20.52 -17.86 -1.34
CA PHE A 138 -20.66 -19.02 -0.46
C PHE A 138 -19.53 -19.00 0.57
N THR A 139 -19.89 -19.26 1.82
CA THR A 139 -18.94 -19.23 2.93
C THR A 139 -19.04 -20.49 3.78
N TYR A 140 -18.02 -20.70 4.58
CA TYR A 140 -17.87 -21.87 5.43
C TYR A 140 -18.12 -21.44 6.88
N VAL A 141 -19.14 -22.02 7.49
CA VAL A 141 -19.49 -21.77 8.88
C VAL A 141 -19.03 -22.96 9.70
N SER A 142 -18.09 -22.71 10.62
CA SER A 142 -17.65 -23.72 11.58
C SER A 142 -18.73 -23.94 12.64
N THR A 143 -19.11 -25.20 12.87
CA THR A 143 -20.06 -25.62 13.90
C THR A 143 -19.45 -26.74 14.74
N TRP A 144 -20.06 -27.02 15.90
CA TRP A 144 -19.65 -28.15 16.76
C TRP A 144 -19.78 -29.52 16.09
N GLN A 145 -20.60 -29.63 15.05
CA GLN A 145 -20.85 -30.88 14.31
C GLN A 145 -20.03 -30.95 13.00
N GLY A 146 -19.22 -29.93 12.70
CA GLY A 146 -18.42 -29.84 11.47
C GLY A 146 -18.64 -28.55 10.71
N TRP A 147 -18.31 -28.56 9.42
CA TRP A 147 -18.42 -27.40 8.53
C TRP A 147 -19.76 -27.39 7.80
N LEU A 148 -20.48 -26.27 7.89
CA LEU A 148 -21.63 -25.98 7.05
C LEU A 148 -21.23 -25.02 5.93
N TYR A 149 -21.84 -25.22 4.77
CA TYR A 149 -21.66 -24.38 3.60
C TYR A 149 -22.92 -23.55 3.46
N VAL A 150 -22.79 -22.24 3.54
CA VAL A 150 -23.94 -21.32 3.43
C VAL A 150 -23.73 -20.47 2.20
N ALA A 151 -24.73 -20.46 1.31
CA ALA A 151 -24.77 -19.58 0.15
C ALA A 151 -25.64 -18.37 0.46
N PHE A 152 -25.16 -17.17 0.15
CA PHE A 152 -25.89 -15.92 0.28
C PHE A 152 -26.07 -15.27 -1.09
N VAL A 153 -27.23 -14.67 -1.29
CA VAL A 153 -27.49 -13.76 -2.41
C VAL A 153 -27.57 -12.35 -1.84
N ILE A 154 -26.75 -11.44 -2.36
CA ILE A 154 -26.60 -10.08 -1.87
C ILE A 154 -27.02 -9.11 -2.97
N ASP A 155 -27.84 -8.13 -2.61
CA ASP A 155 -28.14 -7.00 -3.47
C ASP A 155 -26.98 -5.99 -3.47
N VAL A 156 -26.41 -5.71 -4.65
CA VAL A 156 -25.22 -4.87 -4.79
C VAL A 156 -25.48 -3.40 -4.41
N PHE A 157 -26.71 -2.91 -4.63
CA PHE A 157 -27.06 -1.53 -4.30
C PHE A 157 -27.34 -1.38 -2.79
N ALA A 158 -28.25 -2.18 -2.25
CA ALA A 158 -28.72 -2.07 -0.87
C ALA A 158 -27.75 -2.71 0.15
N ARG A 159 -26.81 -3.54 -0.32
CA ARG A 159 -25.91 -4.36 0.51
C ARG A 159 -26.66 -5.23 1.52
N ARG A 160 -27.84 -5.72 1.13
CA ARG A 160 -28.69 -6.60 1.94
C ARG A 160 -28.65 -8.01 1.40
N ILE A 161 -28.73 -8.99 2.30
CA ILE A 161 -28.93 -10.38 1.95
C ILE A 161 -30.40 -10.54 1.56
N VAL A 162 -30.65 -10.94 0.31
CA VAL A 162 -32.00 -11.16 -0.23
C VAL A 162 -32.43 -12.62 -0.18
N GLY A 163 -31.49 -13.54 0.05
CA GLY A 163 -31.76 -14.95 0.26
C GLY A 163 -30.51 -15.70 0.74
N TRP A 164 -30.72 -16.82 1.41
CA TRP A 164 -29.66 -17.73 1.82
C TRP A 164 -30.15 -19.17 1.90
N ARG A 165 -29.23 -20.13 1.76
CA ARG A 165 -29.48 -21.56 1.98
C ARG A 165 -28.24 -22.26 2.50
#